data_AF-X1LS73-F1
#
_entry.id   AF-X1LS73-F1
#
_cell.length_a   1.000
_cell.length_b   1.000
_cell.length_c   1.000
_cell.angle_alpha   90.00
_cell.angle_beta   90.00
_cell.angle_gamma   90.00
#
_symmetry.space_group_name_H-M   'P 1'
#
loop_
_entity.id
_entity.type
_entity.pdbx_description
1 polymer ?
#
loop_
_entity_poly.entity_id
_entity_poly.type
_entity_poly.pdbx_seq_one_letter_code
_entity_poly.pdbx_strand_id
1 'polypeptide(L)'
;KRIGAGYHQKNITSNISSATSIRNEILNNLRSPKTDLFMLNDKIKRMGIGVYADTKDLQCSFPLKIEIILEKIKGPSAGLMIALEILNQLTENDLSSSLLIAGTGNLSIDGRITEVDGIKQKIISAKKHKADVFLVPQKNYSEALKFSHGIRIVPVDDFDDTIMKLIKL
;
A
#
# COMPACT_ATOMS: atom_id res chain seq x y z
N LYS A 1 -12.97 8.73 13.87
CA LYS A 1 -12.53 8.04 15.11
C LYS A 1 -11.59 6.89 14.69
N ARG A 2 -10.28 7.02 14.89
CA ARG A 2 -9.25 6.13 14.30
C ARG A 2 -8.78 5.10 15.33
N ILE A 3 -8.66 3.83 14.94
CA ILE A 3 -8.10 2.76 15.79
C ILE A 3 -6.92 2.16 15.04
N GLY A 4 -5.74 2.13 15.66
CA GLY A 4 -4.59 1.42 15.12
C GLY A 4 -3.53 1.22 16.18
N ALA A 5 -2.98 0.01 16.23
CA ALA A 5 -2.02 -0.44 17.23
C ALA A 5 -0.73 0.39 17.23
N GLY A 6 -0.20 0.67 18.42
CA GLY A 6 1.05 1.39 18.61
C GLY A 6 2.28 0.55 18.26
N TYR A 7 3.36 1.23 17.88
CA TYR A 7 4.68 0.63 17.75
C TYR A 7 5.67 1.46 18.57
N HIS A 8 6.42 0.81 19.46
CA HIS A 8 7.58 1.38 20.13
C HIS A 8 8.80 1.14 19.24
N GLN A 9 9.38 2.20 18.67
CA GLN A 9 10.67 2.11 18.01
C GLN A 9 11.78 2.18 19.07
N LYS A 10 12.48 1.06 19.28
CA LYS A 10 13.71 1.01 20.09
C LYS A 10 14.86 1.31 19.13
N ASN A 11 15.53 2.45 19.30
CA ASN A 11 16.69 2.81 18.50
C ASN A 11 17.81 1.79 18.70
N ILE A 12 18.13 1.01 17.66
CA ILE A 12 19.32 0.15 17.61
C ILE A 12 20.33 0.89 16.73
N THR A 13 21.32 1.51 17.36
CA THR A 13 22.52 2.00 16.67
C THR A 13 23.46 0.82 16.42
N SER A 14 23.38 0.24 15.22
CA SER A 14 24.38 -0.71 14.70
C SER A 14 24.92 -0.18 13.38
N ASN A 15 26.23 -0.23 13.19
CA ASN A 15 26.89 0.19 11.95
C ASN A 15 26.36 -0.66 10.77
N ILE A 16 25.64 -0.03 9.85
CA ILE A 16 25.10 -0.66 8.64
C ILE A 16 26.12 -0.49 7.52
N SER A 17 26.73 -1.59 7.07
CA SER A 17 27.50 -1.64 5.82
C SER A 17 26.53 -2.02 4.70
N SER A 18 26.35 -1.16 3.70
CA SER A 18 25.48 -1.42 2.54
C SER A 18 26.32 -1.73 1.29
N ALA A 19 25.89 -2.72 0.50
CA ALA A 19 26.45 -3.03 -0.81
C ALA A 19 25.30 -3.03 -1.83
N THR A 20 25.43 -2.23 -2.88
CA THR A 20 24.40 -2.09 -3.92
C THR A 20 24.88 -2.77 -5.20
N SER A 21 24.14 -3.76 -5.71
CA SER A 21 24.35 -4.33 -7.05
C SER A 21 23.23 -3.88 -7.98
N ILE A 22 23.59 -3.19 -9.07
CA ILE A 22 22.66 -2.81 -10.14
C ILE A 22 22.62 -3.95 -11.16
N ARG A 23 21.45 -4.53 -11.38
CA ARG A 23 21.22 -5.50 -12.46
C ARG A 23 20.97 -4.73 -13.77
N ASN A 24 21.99 -4.61 -14.62
CA ASN A 24 21.81 -4.21 -16.01
C ASN A 24 21.65 -5.47 -16.87
N GLU A 25 20.53 -5.61 -17.58
CA GLU A 25 20.20 -6.79 -18.40
C GLU A 25 21.12 -6.98 -19.63
N ILE A 26 22.06 -6.07 -19.88
CA ILE A 26 22.96 -6.09 -21.05
C ILE A 26 24.32 -6.78 -20.75
N LEU A 27 24.69 -7.01 -19.49
CA LEU A 27 25.99 -7.58 -19.13
C LEU A 27 25.84 -8.84 -18.25
N ASN A 28 25.87 -10.01 -18.87
CA ASN A 28 25.83 -11.33 -18.21
C ASN A 28 27.07 -11.69 -17.36
N ASN A 29 27.97 -10.75 -17.08
CA ASN A 29 29.15 -10.97 -16.23
C ASN A 29 28.90 -10.47 -14.80
N LEU A 30 28.15 -11.26 -14.04
CA LEU A 30 28.03 -11.10 -12.59
C LEU A 30 29.38 -11.44 -11.93
N ARG A 31 30.17 -10.44 -11.54
CA ARG A 31 31.08 -10.61 -10.40
C ARG A 31 30.27 -10.30 -9.15
N SER A 32 29.95 -11.34 -8.38
CA SER A 32 29.37 -11.19 -7.05
C SER A 32 30.27 -10.26 -6.24
N PRO A 33 29.79 -9.09 -5.77
CA PRO A 33 30.58 -8.28 -4.86
C PRO A 33 30.83 -9.12 -3.61
N LYS A 34 32.08 -9.54 -3.40
CA LYS A 34 32.52 -10.12 -2.14
C LYS A 34 32.63 -8.97 -1.16
N THR A 35 31.67 -8.86 -0.26
CA THR A 35 31.72 -7.93 0.86
C THR A 35 32.30 -8.64 2.06
N ASP A 36 33.28 -8.03 2.72
CA ASP A 36 33.81 -8.56 3.98
C ASP A 36 32.73 -8.52 5.06
N LEU A 37 32.53 -9.65 5.72
CA LEU A 37 31.51 -9.82 6.73
C LEU A 37 32.00 -9.17 8.04
N PHE A 38 31.41 -8.04 8.42
CA PHE A 38 31.70 -7.43 9.71
C PHE A 38 31.02 -8.25 10.82
N MET A 39 31.83 -8.84 11.70
CA MET A 39 31.33 -9.51 12.91
C MET A 39 30.74 -8.44 13.84
N LEU A 40 29.42 -8.31 13.83
CA LEU A 40 28.70 -7.53 14.85
C LEU A 40 28.85 -8.26 16.18
N ASN A 41 29.64 -7.69 17.11
CA ASN A 41 29.85 -8.07 18.52
C ASN A 41 29.39 -9.47 18.95
N ASP A 42 30.25 -10.24 19.63
CA ASP A 42 30.10 -11.63 20.13
C ASP A 42 28.75 -12.04 20.79
N LYS A 43 27.84 -11.10 21.03
CA LYS A 43 26.44 -11.32 21.45
C LYS A 43 25.47 -11.63 20.30
N ILE A 44 25.80 -11.40 19.03
CA ILE A 44 24.91 -11.72 17.90
C ILE A 44 25.21 -13.13 17.35
N LYS A 45 24.43 -14.11 17.79
CA LYS A 45 24.58 -15.54 17.43
C LYS A 45 24.05 -15.94 16.03
N ARG A 46 23.54 -15.00 15.22
CA ARG A 46 22.89 -15.32 13.94
C ARG A 46 23.21 -14.30 12.85
N MET A 47 23.66 -14.80 11.71
CA MET A 47 23.83 -14.02 10.49
C MET A 47 22.47 -13.80 9.81
N GLY A 48 22.21 -12.59 9.29
CA GLY A 48 20.99 -12.24 8.57
C GLY A 48 21.30 -11.47 7.29
N ILE A 49 20.48 -11.67 6.25
CA ILE A 49 20.52 -10.90 5.00
C ILE A 49 19.34 -9.93 5.03
N GLY A 50 19.61 -8.64 4.86
CA GLY A 50 18.59 -7.62 4.68
C GLY A 50 18.46 -7.24 3.21
N VAL A 51 17.24 -7.16 2.69
CA VAL A 51 16.94 -6.59 1.38
C VAL A 51 16.28 -5.24 1.60
N TYR A 52 16.88 -4.17 1.06
CA TYR A 52 16.30 -2.84 1.02
C TYR A 52 16.00 -2.50 -0.44
N ALA A 53 14.74 -2.26 -0.74
CA ALA A 53 14.31 -1.81 -2.05
C ALA A 53 13.83 -0.37 -1.92
N ASP A 54 14.36 0.51 -2.76
CA ASP A 54 13.96 1.90 -2.87
C ASP A 54 13.52 2.18 -4.30
N THR A 55 12.48 2.99 -4.46
CA THR A 55 12.00 3.42 -5.78
C THR A 55 12.84 4.60 -6.23
N LYS A 56 13.74 4.39 -7.20
CA LYS A 56 14.50 5.49 -7.81
C LYS A 56 13.56 6.45 -8.55
N ASP A 57 13.52 7.69 -8.04
CA ASP A 57 13.31 8.93 -8.78
C ASP A 57 12.00 9.07 -9.59
N LEU A 58 10.85 8.99 -8.91
CA LEU A 58 9.67 9.71 -9.38
C LEU A 58 9.75 11.17 -8.92
N GLN A 59 10.20 12.06 -9.81
CA GLN A 59 10.14 13.50 -9.56
C GLN A 59 8.83 14.05 -10.12
N CYS A 60 7.84 14.25 -9.25
CA CYS A 60 6.59 14.91 -9.59
C CYS A 60 6.61 16.34 -9.04
N SER A 61 6.50 17.35 -9.91
CA SER A 61 6.25 18.73 -9.48
C SER A 61 4.75 18.96 -9.37
N PHE A 62 4.25 19.17 -8.16
CA PHE A 62 2.86 19.53 -7.94
C PHE A 62 2.72 21.04 -7.74
N PRO A 63 1.65 21.67 -8.27
CA PRO A 63 1.42 23.11 -8.10
C PRO A 63 0.98 23.50 -6.68
N LEU A 64 0.93 22.54 -5.75
CA LEU A 64 0.43 22.67 -4.39
C LEU A 64 1.29 21.86 -3.42
N LYS A 65 1.42 22.37 -2.19
CA LYS A 65 2.19 21.71 -1.13
C LYS A 65 1.38 20.53 -0.58
N ILE A 66 1.93 19.32 -0.71
CA ILE A 66 1.29 18.09 -0.23
C ILE A 66 2.05 17.62 1.01
N GLU A 67 1.35 17.48 2.13
CA GLU A 67 1.86 16.81 3.33
C GLU A 67 1.05 15.54 3.58
N ILE A 68 1.72 14.39 3.57
CA ILE A 68 1.07 13.09 3.70
C ILE A 68 1.50 12.46 5.03
N ILE A 69 0.56 12.30 5.96
CA ILE A 69 0.80 11.68 7.27
C ILE A 69 0.28 10.22 7.24
N LEU A 70 1.19 9.28 6.97
CA LEU A 70 0.91 7.84 6.85
C LEU A 70 1.42 7.06 8.08
N GLU A 71 0.99 7.42 9.29
CA GLU A 71 1.52 6.75 10.50
C GLU A 71 1.20 5.25 10.59
N LYS A 72 0.12 4.78 9.94
CA LYS A 72 -0.42 3.42 10.15
C LYS A 72 -0.77 2.67 8.86
N ILE A 73 -0.52 3.25 7.69
CA ILE A 73 -0.85 2.63 6.41
C ILE A 73 0.39 1.88 5.90
N LYS A 74 0.20 0.62 5.47
CA LYS A 74 1.28 -0.26 5.02
C LYS A 74 1.00 -0.81 3.63
N GLY A 75 2.03 -0.73 2.79
CA GLY A 75 2.11 -1.39 1.49
C GLY A 75 1.31 -0.71 0.38
N PRO A 76 1.55 -1.11 -0.89
CA PRO A 76 0.95 -0.49 -2.06
C PRO A 76 -0.58 -0.68 -2.14
N SER A 77 -1.12 -1.68 -1.43
CA SER A 77 -2.55 -2.03 -1.46
C SER A 77 -3.51 -0.98 -0.88
N ALA A 78 -2.97 0.08 -0.28
CA ALA A 78 -3.72 1.25 0.18
C ALA A 78 -3.77 2.38 -0.86
N GLY A 79 -3.05 2.25 -1.99
CA GLY A 79 -2.90 3.30 -3.00
C GLY A 79 -4.22 3.85 -3.50
N LEU A 80 -5.19 2.98 -3.80
CA LEU A 80 -6.54 3.39 -4.19
C LEU A 80 -7.21 4.29 -3.14
N MET A 81 -7.22 3.84 -1.88
CA MET A 81 -7.90 4.58 -0.82
C MET A 81 -7.21 5.91 -0.48
N ILE A 82 -5.87 5.96 -0.59
CA ILE A 82 -5.12 7.22 -0.45
C ILE A 82 -5.49 8.19 -1.56
N ALA A 83 -5.52 7.72 -2.82
CA ALA A 83 -5.85 8.57 -3.95
C ALA A 83 -7.29 9.12 -3.88
N LEU A 84 -8.25 8.29 -3.47
CA LEU A 84 -9.63 8.72 -3.26
C LEU A 84 -9.75 9.76 -2.15
N GLU A 85 -9.02 9.60 -1.04
CA GLU A 85 -9.01 10.59 0.05
C GLU A 85 -8.42 11.93 -0.41
N ILE A 86 -7.32 11.90 -1.16
CA ILE A 86 -6.74 13.12 -1.73
C ILE A 86 -7.74 13.79 -2.67
N LEU A 87 -8.38 13.02 -3.57
CA LEU A 87 -9.37 13.56 -4.48
C LEU A 87 -10.54 14.18 -3.72
N ASN A 88 -11.05 13.49 -2.69
CA ASN A 88 -12.16 13.97 -1.86
C ASN A 88 -11.83 15.29 -1.13
N GLN A 89 -10.57 15.50 -0.73
CA GLN A 89 -10.13 16.77 -0.14
C GLN A 89 -9.99 17.90 -1.16
N LEU A 90 -9.77 17.57 -2.43
CA LEU A 90 -9.65 18.54 -3.52
C LEU A 90 -11.00 18.87 -4.17
N THR A 91 -12.03 18.05 -3.94
CA THR A 91 -13.39 18.27 -4.45
C THR A 91 -14.26 18.92 -3.38
N GLU A 92 -15.11 19.88 -3.78
CA GLU A 92 -16.07 20.51 -2.86
C GLU A 92 -17.20 19.56 -2.44
N ASN A 93 -17.50 18.56 -3.27
CA ASN A 93 -18.55 17.58 -3.03
C ASN A 93 -18.00 16.32 -2.37
N ASP A 94 -18.79 15.75 -1.46
CA ASP A 94 -18.52 14.44 -0.84
C ASP A 94 -18.67 13.32 -1.87
N LEU A 95 -17.54 12.71 -2.26
CA LEU A 95 -17.50 11.57 -3.18
C LEU A 95 -18.13 10.30 -2.58
N SER A 96 -18.30 10.26 -1.26
CA SER A 96 -18.80 9.08 -0.57
C SER A 96 -20.32 9.03 -0.42
N SER A 97 -21.05 10.09 -0.80
CA SER A 97 -22.51 10.17 -0.65
C SER A 97 -22.99 9.83 0.77
N SER A 98 -22.25 10.28 1.80
CA SER A 98 -22.47 9.93 3.23
C SER A 98 -22.28 8.44 3.61
N LEU A 99 -21.75 7.60 2.71
CA LEU A 99 -21.42 6.21 2.99
C LEU A 99 -20.05 6.06 3.61
N LEU A 100 -19.90 5.14 4.56
CA LEU A 100 -18.60 4.74 5.06
C LEU A 100 -17.94 3.76 4.09
N ILE A 101 -17.06 4.28 3.22
CA ILE A 101 -16.35 3.49 2.22
C ILE A 101 -15.05 2.94 2.80
N ALA A 102 -14.89 1.62 2.70
CA ALA A 102 -13.61 0.94 2.85
C ALA A 102 -13.17 0.34 1.52
N GLY A 103 -11.91 -0.04 1.39
CA GLY A 103 -11.45 -0.71 0.19
C GLY A 103 -9.98 -1.04 0.17
N THR A 104 -9.55 -1.61 -0.94
CA THR A 104 -8.16 -1.96 -1.19
C THR A 104 -7.89 -2.01 -2.70
N GLY A 105 -6.65 -1.78 -3.09
CA GLY A 105 -6.22 -1.85 -4.47
C GLY A 105 -4.85 -1.21 -4.63
N ASN A 106 -3.98 -1.86 -5.38
CA ASN A 106 -2.73 -1.26 -5.82
C ASN A 106 -3.05 -0.34 -6.99
N LEU A 107 -2.95 0.98 -6.78
CA LEU A 107 -3.14 1.96 -7.83
C LEU A 107 -1.81 2.20 -8.57
N SER A 108 -1.83 1.98 -9.87
CA SER A 108 -0.72 2.27 -10.78
C SER A 108 -0.78 3.72 -11.26
N ILE A 109 0.35 4.27 -11.73
CA ILE A 109 0.41 5.68 -12.18
C ILE A 109 -0.46 5.96 -13.42
N ASP A 110 -0.76 4.92 -14.20
CA ASP A 110 -1.67 4.97 -15.34
C ASP A 110 -3.14 4.78 -14.96
N GLY A 111 -3.46 4.81 -13.66
CA GLY A 111 -4.82 4.70 -13.15
C GLY A 111 -5.33 3.27 -12.95
N ARG A 112 -4.59 2.24 -13.37
CA ARG A 112 -5.03 0.84 -13.22
C ARG A 112 -5.00 0.36 -11.77
N ILE A 113 -6.01 -0.41 -11.38
CA ILE A 113 -6.12 -1.00 -10.06
C ILE A 113 -5.83 -2.51 -10.16
N THR A 114 -4.76 -2.95 -9.51
CA THR A 114 -4.38 -4.37 -9.53
C THR A 114 -4.77 -5.10 -8.24
N GLU A 115 -4.80 -6.42 -8.36
CA GLU A 115 -5.15 -7.34 -7.28
C GLU A 115 -4.22 -7.23 -6.07
N VAL A 116 -4.74 -7.67 -4.94
CA VAL A 116 -4.09 -7.62 -3.65
C VAL A 116 -4.35 -8.89 -2.86
N ASP A 117 -3.45 -9.19 -1.93
CA ASP A 117 -3.64 -10.28 -0.99
C ASP A 117 -4.48 -9.89 0.23
N GLY A 118 -4.96 -10.91 0.94
CA GLY A 118 -5.59 -10.78 2.25
C GLY A 118 -7.02 -10.21 2.22
N ILE A 119 -7.77 -10.45 1.15
CA ILE A 119 -9.13 -9.92 0.95
C ILE A 119 -10.06 -10.28 2.11
N LYS A 120 -10.02 -11.55 2.56
CA LYS A 120 -10.81 -12.01 3.71
C LYS A 120 -10.59 -11.12 4.95
N GLN A 121 -9.34 -10.93 5.36
CA GLN A 121 -8.98 -10.17 6.56
C GLN A 121 -9.38 -8.69 6.42
N LYS A 122 -9.22 -8.13 5.22
CA LYS A 122 -9.59 -6.73 4.92
C LYS A 122 -11.10 -6.52 4.99
N ILE A 123 -11.90 -7.41 4.44
CA ILE A 123 -13.37 -7.34 4.52
C ILE A 123 -13.86 -7.52 5.95
N ILE A 124 -13.28 -8.45 6.72
CA ILE A 124 -13.60 -8.62 8.15
C ILE A 124 -13.31 -7.32 8.92
N SER A 125 -12.18 -6.67 8.63
CA SER A 125 -11.84 -5.37 9.23
C SER A 125 -12.83 -4.27 8.84
N ALA A 126 -13.22 -4.18 7.56
CA ALA A 126 -14.19 -3.21 7.08
C ALA A 126 -15.54 -3.35 7.78
N LYS A 127 -16.05 -4.58 7.91
CA LYS A 127 -17.26 -4.88 8.68
C LYS A 127 -17.15 -4.49 10.15
N LYS A 128 -16.02 -4.78 10.78
CA LYS A 128 -15.76 -4.38 12.19
C LYS A 128 -15.85 -2.87 12.37
N HIS A 129 -15.48 -2.10 11.33
CA HIS A 129 -15.60 -0.64 11.31
C HIS A 129 -16.93 -0.14 10.74
N LYS A 130 -17.89 -1.04 10.48
CA LYS A 130 -19.23 -0.72 9.96
C LYS A 130 -19.22 0.00 8.60
N ALA A 131 -18.27 -0.33 7.74
CA ALA A 131 -18.28 0.19 6.38
C ALA A 131 -19.53 -0.30 5.63
N ASP A 132 -20.17 0.60 4.89
CA ASP A 132 -21.33 0.32 4.05
C ASP A 132 -20.91 -0.36 2.75
N VAL A 133 -19.76 0.07 2.21
CA VAL A 133 -19.22 -0.34 0.93
C VAL A 133 -17.77 -0.78 1.09
N PHE A 134 -17.40 -1.85 0.38
CA PHE A 134 -16.02 -2.30 0.23
C PHE A 134 -15.63 -2.32 -1.25
N LEU A 135 -14.75 -1.40 -1.65
CA LEU A 135 -14.13 -1.38 -2.97
C LEU A 135 -13.05 -2.46 -3.06
N VAL A 136 -13.05 -3.23 -4.14
CA VAL A 136 -12.11 -4.33 -4.34
C VAL A 136 -11.68 -4.41 -5.81
N PRO A 137 -10.42 -4.78 -6.13
CA PRO A 137 -10.02 -4.97 -7.51
C PRO A 137 -10.90 -6.04 -8.18
N GLN A 138 -11.27 -5.84 -9.44
CA GLN A 138 -12.15 -6.75 -10.19
C GLN A 138 -11.68 -8.21 -10.13
N LYS A 139 -10.36 -8.45 -10.22
CA LYS A 139 -9.77 -9.79 -10.11
C LYS A 139 -9.97 -10.46 -8.74
N ASN A 140 -10.08 -9.67 -7.67
CA ASN A 140 -10.37 -10.17 -6.33
C ASN A 140 -11.87 -10.31 -6.03
N TYR A 141 -12.77 -9.90 -6.93
CA TYR A 141 -14.21 -9.82 -6.66
C TYR A 141 -14.82 -11.17 -6.28
N SER A 142 -14.48 -12.24 -7.02
CA SER A 142 -14.99 -13.58 -6.74
C SER A 142 -14.58 -14.09 -5.34
N GLU A 143 -13.37 -13.78 -4.89
CA GLU A 143 -12.93 -14.07 -3.53
C GLU A 143 -13.69 -13.23 -2.50
N ALA A 144 -13.83 -11.93 -2.76
CA ALA A 144 -14.51 -10.98 -1.88
C ALA A 144 -15.99 -11.36 -1.63
N LEU A 145 -16.69 -11.83 -2.66
CA LEU A 145 -18.09 -12.24 -2.58
C LEU A 145 -18.32 -13.36 -1.55
N LYS A 146 -17.34 -14.25 -1.34
CA LYS A 146 -17.42 -15.31 -0.31
C LYS A 146 -17.54 -14.74 1.10
N PHE A 147 -17.16 -13.48 1.31
CA PHE A 147 -17.15 -12.79 2.59
C PHE A 147 -18.07 -11.56 2.62
N SER A 148 -18.98 -11.38 1.66
CA SER A 148 -19.80 -10.16 1.49
C SER A 148 -20.89 -9.94 2.56
N HIS A 149 -21.28 -10.95 3.33
CA HIS A 149 -22.41 -10.88 4.27
C HIS A 149 -22.46 -9.61 5.15
N GLY A 150 -23.39 -8.69 4.90
CA GLY A 150 -23.53 -7.46 5.70
C GLY A 150 -22.60 -6.31 5.30
N ILE A 151 -22.03 -6.33 4.09
CA ILE A 151 -21.33 -5.20 3.46
C ILE A 151 -21.49 -5.26 1.94
N ARG A 152 -21.69 -4.11 1.27
CA ARG A 152 -21.79 -4.08 -0.20
C ARG A 152 -20.38 -4.19 -0.80
N ILE A 153 -20.12 -5.23 -1.60
CA ILE A 153 -18.85 -5.37 -2.34
C ILE A 153 -19.00 -4.74 -3.71
N VAL A 154 -18.13 -3.78 -4.04
CA VAL A 154 -18.12 -3.10 -5.35
C VAL A 154 -16.77 -3.37 -6.02
N PRO A 155 -16.75 -4.06 -7.16
CA PRO A 155 -15.50 -4.31 -7.88
C PRO A 155 -15.10 -3.10 -8.72
N VAL A 156 -13.79 -2.87 -8.90
CA VAL A 156 -13.23 -1.76 -9.68
C VAL A 156 -12.02 -2.21 -10.50
N ASP A 157 -11.85 -1.64 -11.70
CA ASP A 157 -10.75 -1.96 -12.62
C ASP A 157 -9.71 -0.83 -12.71
N ASP A 158 -10.16 0.42 -12.69
CA ASP A 158 -9.33 1.61 -12.76
C ASP A 158 -9.91 2.77 -11.92
N PHE A 159 -9.14 3.84 -11.78
CA PHE A 159 -9.47 4.96 -10.91
C PHE A 159 -10.70 5.74 -11.39
N ASP A 160 -10.87 5.92 -12.70
CA ASP A 160 -11.99 6.67 -13.26
C ASP A 160 -13.30 5.87 -13.11
N ASP A 161 -13.26 4.56 -13.39
CA ASP A 161 -14.36 3.62 -13.12
C ASP A 161 -14.75 3.63 -11.64
N THR A 162 -13.76 3.72 -10.75
CA THR A 162 -14.02 3.82 -9.30
C THR A 162 -14.84 5.05 -8.97
N ILE A 163 -14.42 6.24 -9.44
CA ILE A 163 -15.14 7.50 -9.22
C ILE A 163 -16.57 7.42 -9.78
N MET A 164 -16.72 6.93 -11.01
CA MET A 164 -18.02 6.78 -11.66
C MET A 164 -18.95 5.83 -10.92
N LYS A 165 -18.41 4.77 -10.31
CA LYS A 165 -19.18 3.85 -9.46
C LYS A 165 -19.59 4.51 -8.16
N LEU A 166 -18.71 5.28 -7.51
CA LEU A 166 -19.02 5.96 -6.26
C LEU A 166 -20.14 7.00 -6.40
N ILE A 167 -20.11 7.79 -7.47
CA ILE A 167 -21.15 8.80 -7.76
C ILE A 167 -22.55 8.17 -7.97
N LYS A 168 -22.60 6.89 -8.36
CA LYS A 168 -23.85 6.16 -8.63
C LYS A 168 -24.41 5.40 -7.42
N LEU A 169 -23.68 5.34 -6.30
CA LEU A 169 -24.10 4.63 -5.09
C LEU A 169 -25.18 5.41 -4.33
#